data_AF-A0A0F8Y2V6-F1
#
_entry.id   AF-A0A0F8Y2V6-F1
#
_cell.length_a   1.000
_cell.length_b   1.000
_cell.length_c   1.000
_cell.angle_alpha   90.00
_cell.angle_beta   90.00
_cell.angle_gamma   90.00
#
_symmetry.space_group_name_H-M   'P 1'
#
loop_
_entity.id
_entity.type
_entity.pdbx_description
1 polymer ?
#
loop_
_entity_poly.entity_id
_entity_poly.type
_entity_poly.pdbx_seq_one_letter_code
_entity_poly.pdbx_strand_id
1 'polypeptide(L)'
;MLEDTMPSTRGLVEGDLGPLRRFTGILDSAPTEVKTYGEGDSARASTQVKLNIKDIDVKEAVEPYHFPIYTITLSQSNRKKSRWGVLSEGTPTDRNIGFNNVADQQYTPEQLDPGNANYMKPSDRMDLIRDCMGKRLGFVMTDGLDGRPASMDLYDGRADEDRPTPAWTVYEIEGVGVAGGGSGVSAMDLAMGLLDGKTLADFNKAALDNPIIRADTALLQSIGMPPTAANSFANVLKQSGKFYQDDAGVFHAGTVPVVPTPVPAA
;
A
#
# COMPACT_ATOMS: atom_id res chain seq x y z
N MET A 1 20.10 -40.93 -24.35
CA MET A 1 18.63 -40.91 -24.45
C MET A 1 18.13 -40.35 -23.13
N LEU A 2 17.79 -39.06 -23.11
CA LEU A 2 17.21 -38.37 -21.96
C LEU A 2 15.70 -38.60 -22.06
N GLU A 3 15.15 -39.44 -21.20
CA GLU A 3 13.71 -39.62 -21.12
C GLU A 3 13.09 -38.39 -20.47
N ASP A 4 12.12 -37.89 -21.22
CA ASP A 4 11.25 -36.75 -21.04
C ASP A 4 10.46 -36.91 -19.73
N THR A 5 10.95 -36.33 -18.62
CA THR A 5 10.14 -36.17 -17.41
C THR A 5 9.10 -35.09 -17.66
N MET A 6 7.99 -35.48 -18.30
CA MET A 6 6.79 -34.65 -18.36
C MET A 6 6.35 -34.31 -16.92
N PRO A 7 6.07 -33.04 -16.61
CA PRO A 7 5.57 -32.65 -15.31
C PRO A 7 4.21 -33.31 -15.05
N SER A 8 4.11 -34.07 -13.97
CA SER A 8 2.86 -34.70 -13.51
C SER A 8 1.84 -33.62 -13.13
N THR A 9 0.66 -33.67 -13.75
CA THR A 9 -0.49 -32.81 -13.44
C THR A 9 -1.24 -33.21 -12.17
N ARG A 10 -0.95 -34.40 -11.61
CA ARG A 10 -1.43 -34.82 -10.28
C ARG A 10 -0.59 -34.12 -9.21
N GLY A 11 -1.09 -33.00 -8.71
CA GLY A 11 -0.41 -32.14 -7.73
C GLY A 11 -0.45 -30.65 -8.07
N LEU A 12 -0.96 -30.27 -9.25
CA LEU A 12 -1.25 -28.87 -9.61
C LEU A 12 -2.45 -28.36 -8.80
N VAL A 13 -2.20 -27.99 -7.56
CA VAL A 13 -3.24 -27.50 -6.64
C VAL A 13 -2.98 -26.04 -6.25
N GLU A 14 -1.79 -25.49 -6.56
CA GLU A 14 -1.49 -24.06 -6.45
C GLU A 14 -1.52 -23.42 -7.83
N GLY A 15 -2.40 -22.43 -8.01
CA GLY A 15 -2.25 -21.49 -9.12
C GLY A 15 -0.91 -20.80 -8.93
N ASP A 16 -0.06 -20.90 -9.96
CA ASP A 16 1.26 -20.28 -10.01
C ASP A 16 1.13 -18.82 -9.53
N LEU A 17 1.88 -18.46 -8.49
CA LEU A 17 1.97 -17.07 -8.01
C LEU A 17 2.58 -16.18 -9.10
N GLY A 18 3.13 -16.77 -10.16
CA GLY A 18 3.75 -16.08 -11.28
C GLY A 18 5.05 -15.40 -10.85
N PRO A 19 5.75 -14.76 -11.80
CA PRO A 19 7.04 -14.13 -11.51
C PRO A 19 6.88 -12.76 -10.86
N LEU A 20 5.71 -12.14 -10.91
CA LEU A 20 5.47 -10.81 -10.33
C LEU A 20 5.53 -10.84 -8.81
N ARG A 21 6.13 -9.79 -8.21
CA ARG A 21 6.20 -9.58 -6.76
C ARG A 21 5.65 -8.23 -6.35
N ARG A 22 5.81 -7.21 -7.21
CA ARG A 22 5.22 -5.89 -7.05
C ARG A 22 4.92 -5.28 -8.42
N PHE A 23 3.72 -4.76 -8.60
CA PHE A 23 3.34 -4.08 -9.83
C PHE A 23 2.21 -3.08 -9.59
N THR A 24 1.94 -2.21 -10.56
CA THR A 24 0.67 -1.48 -10.65
C THR A 24 -0.04 -1.84 -11.95
N GLY A 25 -1.36 -1.75 -11.99
CA GLY A 25 -2.12 -1.99 -13.22
C GLY A 25 -3.58 -1.64 -13.06
N ILE A 26 -4.31 -1.56 -14.17
CA ILE A 26 -5.72 -1.21 -14.21
C ILE A 26 -6.57 -2.46 -13.96
N LEU A 27 -7.44 -2.42 -12.93
CA LEU A 27 -8.41 -3.49 -12.69
C LEU A 27 -9.46 -3.48 -13.79
N ASP A 28 -9.36 -4.41 -14.74
CA ASP A 28 -10.21 -4.47 -15.91
C ASP A 28 -11.52 -5.21 -15.65
N SER A 29 -11.45 -6.34 -14.93
CA SER A 29 -12.62 -7.14 -14.57
C SER A 29 -12.35 -8.02 -13.36
N ALA A 30 -13.42 -8.44 -12.68
CA ALA A 30 -13.37 -9.30 -11.51
C ALA A 30 -14.41 -10.44 -11.55
N PRO A 31 -14.40 -11.33 -12.58
CA PRO A 31 -15.37 -12.41 -12.65
C PRO A 31 -15.29 -13.33 -11.43
N THR A 32 -16.45 -13.82 -11.01
CA THR A 32 -16.60 -14.73 -9.88
C THR A 32 -17.10 -16.10 -10.33
N GLU A 33 -16.61 -17.14 -9.67
CA GLU A 33 -16.96 -18.53 -9.95
C GLU A 33 -17.16 -19.28 -8.63
N VAL A 34 -18.26 -20.00 -8.49
CA VAL A 34 -18.47 -20.82 -7.29
C VAL A 34 -17.67 -22.11 -7.44
N LYS A 35 -16.78 -22.38 -6.48
CA LYS A 35 -15.98 -23.58 -6.43
C LYS A 35 -16.28 -24.38 -5.17
N THR A 36 -16.55 -25.66 -5.35
CA THR A 36 -16.74 -26.59 -4.24
C THR A 36 -15.39 -27.21 -3.86
N TYR A 37 -15.06 -27.14 -2.57
CA TYR A 37 -13.85 -27.70 -1.99
C TYR A 37 -14.19 -28.89 -1.09
N GLY A 38 -13.47 -29.99 -1.23
CA GLY A 38 -13.74 -31.25 -0.52
C GLY A 38 -14.72 -32.18 -1.26
N GLU A 39 -14.92 -33.37 -0.70
CA GLU A 39 -15.81 -34.40 -1.24
C GLU A 39 -16.83 -34.83 -0.16
N GLY A 40 -18.03 -35.26 -0.60
CA GLY A 40 -19.10 -35.74 0.29
C GLY A 40 -19.71 -34.68 1.20
N ASP A 41 -20.18 -35.08 2.38
CA ASP A 41 -20.89 -34.22 3.35
C ASP A 41 -20.03 -33.07 3.93
N SER A 42 -18.72 -33.10 3.69
CA SER A 42 -17.76 -32.07 4.11
C SER A 42 -17.52 -30.99 3.06
N ALA A 43 -18.12 -31.12 1.87
CA ALA A 43 -17.94 -30.21 0.76
C ALA A 43 -18.38 -28.79 1.13
N ARG A 44 -17.51 -27.81 0.92
CA ARG A 44 -17.79 -26.38 1.17
C ARG A 44 -17.73 -25.61 -0.13
N ALA A 45 -18.80 -24.89 -0.42
CA ALA A 45 -18.80 -23.92 -1.50
C ALA A 45 -18.03 -22.66 -1.07
N SER A 46 -17.16 -22.15 -1.95
CA SER A 46 -16.48 -20.87 -1.80
C SER A 46 -16.47 -20.17 -3.16
N THR A 47 -16.66 -18.85 -3.16
CA THR A 47 -16.60 -18.04 -4.37
C THR A 47 -15.15 -17.72 -4.69
N GLN A 48 -14.65 -18.16 -5.83
CA GLN A 48 -13.38 -17.72 -6.39
C GLN A 48 -13.58 -16.41 -7.16
N VAL A 49 -12.69 -15.46 -6.96
CA VAL A 49 -12.63 -14.17 -7.66
C VAL A 49 -11.33 -14.15 -8.48
N LYS A 50 -11.44 -13.81 -9.76
CA LYS A 50 -10.28 -13.61 -10.64
C LYS A 50 -10.18 -12.12 -10.93
N LEU A 51 -9.18 -11.45 -10.38
CA LEU A 51 -8.91 -10.03 -10.65
C LEU A 51 -8.03 -9.95 -11.90
N ASN A 52 -8.62 -9.50 -13.01
CA ASN A 52 -7.90 -9.31 -14.26
C ASN A 52 -7.33 -7.90 -14.31
N ILE A 53 -6.01 -7.81 -14.37
CA ILE A 53 -5.28 -6.55 -14.39
C ILE A 53 -4.65 -6.37 -15.77
N LYS A 54 -4.82 -5.19 -16.35
CA LYS A 54 -4.20 -4.78 -17.63
C LYS A 54 -3.30 -3.58 -17.45
N ASP A 55 -2.53 -3.25 -18.48
CA ASP A 55 -1.65 -2.08 -18.50
C ASP A 55 -0.68 -2.08 -17.31
N ILE A 56 -0.02 -3.23 -17.14
CA ILE A 56 0.82 -3.49 -15.98
C ILE A 56 2.15 -2.75 -16.09
N ASP A 57 2.52 -2.10 -14.99
CA ASP A 57 3.82 -1.51 -14.77
C ASP A 57 4.52 -2.33 -13.67
N VAL A 58 5.46 -3.16 -14.12
CA VAL A 58 6.19 -4.10 -13.25
C VAL A 58 7.23 -3.33 -12.46
N LYS A 59 7.14 -3.41 -11.13
CA LYS A 59 8.13 -2.83 -10.21
C LYS A 59 9.15 -3.85 -9.76
N GLU A 60 8.70 -5.08 -9.55
CA GLU A 60 9.52 -6.14 -8.99
C GLU A 60 9.00 -7.50 -9.46
N ALA A 61 9.91 -8.33 -9.94
CA ALA A 61 9.63 -9.69 -10.39
C ALA A 61 10.86 -10.58 -10.22
N VAL A 62 10.65 -11.86 -9.95
CA VAL A 62 11.74 -12.86 -9.85
C VAL A 62 12.29 -13.27 -11.22
N GLU A 63 11.47 -13.10 -12.26
CA GLU A 63 11.84 -13.33 -13.66
C GLU A 63 11.25 -12.20 -14.52
N PRO A 64 11.86 -11.89 -15.69
CA PRO A 64 11.31 -10.89 -16.60
C PRO A 64 9.86 -11.20 -16.99
N TYR A 65 8.97 -10.22 -16.77
CA TYR A 65 7.57 -10.31 -17.12
C TYR A 65 7.24 -9.30 -18.21
N HIS A 66 6.93 -9.80 -19.41
CA HIS A 66 6.75 -8.97 -20.61
C HIS A 66 5.29 -8.82 -21.05
N PHE A 67 4.35 -9.45 -20.34
CA PHE A 67 2.94 -9.43 -20.72
C PHE A 67 2.24 -8.18 -20.15
N PRO A 68 1.34 -7.55 -20.92
CA PRO A 68 0.61 -6.36 -20.47
C PRO A 68 -0.62 -6.69 -19.62
N ILE A 69 -0.87 -7.97 -19.33
CA ILE A 69 -2.00 -8.46 -18.54
C ILE A 69 -1.55 -9.47 -17.49
N TYR A 70 -2.21 -9.51 -16.34
CA TYR A 70 -1.97 -10.49 -15.28
C TYR A 70 -3.27 -10.74 -14.51
N THR A 71 -3.49 -11.98 -14.09
CA THR A 71 -4.71 -12.37 -13.37
C THR A 71 -4.35 -12.88 -11.97
N ILE A 72 -4.87 -12.20 -10.95
CA ILE A 72 -4.78 -12.66 -9.55
C ILE A 72 -6.03 -13.50 -9.25
N THR A 73 -5.84 -14.75 -8.85
CA THR A 73 -6.95 -15.64 -8.50
C THR A 73 -7.00 -15.90 -7.00
N LEU A 74 -8.09 -15.54 -6.34
CA LEU A 74 -8.27 -15.63 -4.90
C LEU A 74 -9.63 -16.20 -4.55
N SER A 75 -9.70 -17.12 -3.58
CA SER A 75 -10.99 -17.58 -3.04
C SER A 75 -11.46 -16.66 -1.91
N GLN A 76 -12.70 -16.19 -2.02
CA GLN A 76 -13.39 -15.50 -0.94
C GLN A 76 -13.54 -16.43 0.25
N SER A 77 -13.25 -15.87 1.41
CA SER A 77 -13.43 -16.51 2.69
C SER A 77 -13.88 -15.47 3.69
N ASN A 78 -14.75 -15.88 4.62
CA ASN A 78 -15.12 -15.08 5.78
C ASN A 78 -14.05 -15.12 6.88
N ARG A 79 -12.97 -15.90 6.69
CA ARG A 79 -11.87 -15.99 7.64
C ARG A 79 -10.90 -14.83 7.42
N LYS A 80 -10.62 -14.07 8.48
CA LYS A 80 -9.54 -13.05 8.50
C LYS A 80 -8.19 -13.66 8.14
N LYS A 81 -7.91 -14.89 8.61
CA LYS A 81 -6.76 -15.71 8.21
C LYS A 81 -7.03 -16.44 6.89
N SER A 82 -7.13 -15.71 5.79
CA SER A 82 -7.25 -16.26 4.44
C SER A 82 -6.56 -15.35 3.43
N ARG A 83 -6.29 -15.82 2.21
CA ARG A 83 -5.70 -14.96 1.15
C ARG A 83 -6.60 -13.74 0.83
N TRP A 84 -7.92 -13.90 0.89
CA TRP A 84 -8.85 -12.78 0.77
C TRP A 84 -8.75 -11.82 1.97
N GLY A 85 -8.64 -12.37 3.19
CA GLY A 85 -8.42 -11.58 4.40
C GLY A 85 -7.13 -10.75 4.34
N VAL A 86 -6.04 -11.31 3.80
CA VAL A 86 -4.77 -10.57 3.58
C VAL A 86 -4.91 -9.51 2.49
N LEU A 87 -5.65 -9.80 1.42
CA LEU A 87 -5.95 -8.81 0.39
C LEU A 87 -6.74 -7.63 0.99
N SER A 88 -7.73 -7.90 1.84
CA SER A 88 -8.61 -6.87 2.39
C SER A 88 -8.02 -6.11 3.57
N GLU A 89 -7.43 -6.79 4.55
CA GLU A 89 -6.98 -6.22 5.83
C GLU A 89 -5.45 -6.06 5.93
N GLY A 90 -4.69 -6.51 4.92
CA GLY A 90 -3.23 -6.46 4.94
C GLY A 90 -2.62 -7.51 5.86
N THR A 91 -1.48 -7.21 6.47
CA THR A 91 -0.80 -8.10 7.42
C THR A 91 -0.79 -7.49 8.83
N PRO A 92 -0.71 -8.27 9.91
CA PRO A 92 -0.60 -7.73 11.27
C PRO A 92 0.62 -6.82 11.46
N THR A 93 1.70 -7.10 10.71
CA THR A 93 2.97 -6.37 10.76
C THR A 93 2.98 -5.09 9.94
N ASP A 94 2.07 -4.96 8.98
CA ASP A 94 1.95 -3.78 8.12
C ASP A 94 0.46 -3.52 7.83
N ARG A 95 -0.08 -2.53 8.52
CA ARG A 95 -1.46 -2.07 8.37
C ARG A 95 -1.62 -0.96 7.33
N ASN A 96 -0.53 -0.50 6.72
CA ASN A 96 -0.60 0.50 5.64
C ASN A 96 -0.92 -0.16 4.29
N ILE A 97 -0.85 -1.48 4.22
CA ILE A 97 -1.30 -2.32 3.11
C ILE A 97 -2.65 -2.96 3.41
N GLY A 98 -3.28 -3.53 2.40
CA GLY A 98 -4.62 -4.11 2.47
C GLY A 98 -5.65 -3.16 1.89
N PHE A 99 -6.52 -3.68 1.04
CA PHE A 99 -7.47 -2.87 0.29
C PHE A 99 -8.31 -1.95 1.20
N ASN A 100 -8.87 -2.47 2.29
CA ASN A 100 -9.70 -1.67 3.19
C ASN A 100 -8.86 -0.58 3.88
N ASN A 101 -7.63 -0.89 4.28
CA ASN A 101 -6.78 0.06 4.97
C ASN A 101 -6.33 1.19 4.03
N VAL A 102 -6.06 0.87 2.75
CA VAL A 102 -5.74 1.87 1.73
C VAL A 102 -6.99 2.68 1.40
N ALA A 103 -8.12 2.02 1.12
CA ALA A 103 -9.38 2.67 0.79
C ALA A 103 -9.90 3.59 1.90
N ASP A 104 -9.75 3.20 3.17
CA ASP A 104 -10.28 3.98 4.30
C ASP A 104 -9.53 5.32 4.50
N GLN A 105 -8.37 5.52 3.87
CA GLN A 105 -7.61 6.79 3.95
C GLN A 105 -8.34 7.98 3.33
N GLN A 106 -9.34 7.73 2.48
CA GLN A 106 -10.16 8.81 1.92
C GLN A 106 -11.22 9.34 2.89
N TYR A 107 -11.47 8.64 4.01
CA TYR A 107 -12.49 8.99 4.99
C TYR A 107 -11.86 9.65 6.22
N THR A 108 -12.61 10.56 6.85
CA THR A 108 -12.15 11.16 8.10
C THR A 108 -12.31 10.20 9.27
N PRO A 109 -11.55 10.36 10.38
CA PRO A 109 -11.72 9.53 11.58
C PRO A 109 -13.16 9.51 12.11
N GLU A 110 -13.88 10.63 12.01
CA GLU A 110 -15.27 10.74 12.42
C GLU A 110 -16.20 9.88 11.56
N GLN A 111 -15.92 9.76 10.26
CA GLN A 111 -16.69 8.91 9.35
C GLN A 111 -16.41 7.42 9.59
N LEU A 112 -15.27 7.08 10.20
CA LEU A 112 -14.91 5.71 10.53
C LEU A 112 -15.39 5.27 11.92
N ASP A 113 -15.79 6.20 12.79
CA ASP A 113 -16.25 5.93 14.16
C ASP A 113 -17.75 5.61 14.21
N PRO A 114 -18.16 4.37 14.60
CA PRO A 114 -19.56 3.98 14.73
C PRO A 114 -20.37 4.82 15.74
N GLY A 115 -19.71 5.51 16.66
CA GLY A 115 -20.34 6.41 17.63
C GLY A 115 -20.67 7.80 17.07
N ASN A 116 -20.21 8.14 15.88
CA ASN A 116 -20.38 9.47 15.29
C ASN A 116 -21.66 9.56 14.44
N ALA A 117 -22.29 10.73 14.42
CA ALA A 117 -23.46 10.99 13.58
C ALA A 117 -23.17 10.90 12.06
N ASN A 118 -21.91 11.11 11.66
CA ASN A 118 -21.46 11.06 10.27
C ASN A 118 -20.83 9.70 9.90
N TYR A 119 -21.05 8.66 10.72
CA TYR A 119 -20.48 7.33 10.48
C TYR A 119 -20.88 6.75 9.13
N MET A 120 -19.88 6.35 8.35
CA MET A 120 -20.03 5.59 7.12
C MET A 120 -19.92 4.09 7.41
N LYS A 121 -21.02 3.37 7.16
CA LYS A 121 -21.06 1.91 7.30
C LYS A 121 -20.11 1.27 6.30
N PRO A 122 -19.50 0.11 6.62
CA PRO A 122 -18.62 -0.60 5.68
C PRO A 122 -19.24 -0.88 4.31
N SER A 123 -20.57 -1.09 4.23
CA SER A 123 -21.29 -1.26 2.95
C SER A 123 -21.30 -0.03 2.04
N ASP A 124 -21.17 1.14 2.65
CA ASP A 124 -21.28 2.46 2.02
C ASP A 124 -19.89 3.04 1.72
N ARG A 125 -18.83 2.33 2.14
CA ARG A 125 -17.44 2.63 1.81
C ARG A 125 -17.06 2.06 0.45
N MET A 126 -15.91 2.47 -0.04
CA MET A 126 -15.32 2.02 -1.29
C MET A 126 -15.13 0.50 -1.29
N ASP A 127 -15.61 -0.14 -2.33
CA ASP A 127 -15.52 -1.57 -2.56
C ASP A 127 -14.62 -1.88 -3.78
N LEU A 128 -13.78 -2.91 -3.65
CA LEU A 128 -12.77 -3.26 -4.65
C LEU A 128 -13.40 -3.58 -6.02
N ILE A 129 -14.52 -4.30 -6.03
CA ILE A 129 -15.13 -4.76 -7.27
C ILE A 129 -16.04 -3.68 -7.84
N ARG A 130 -16.79 -2.98 -6.99
CA ARG A 130 -17.76 -1.96 -7.41
C ARG A 130 -17.12 -0.64 -7.82
N ASP A 131 -16.16 -0.16 -7.03
CA ASP A 131 -15.68 1.22 -7.10
C ASP A 131 -14.26 1.34 -7.68
N CYS A 132 -13.51 0.23 -7.76
CA CYS A 132 -12.16 0.22 -8.33
C CYS A 132 -12.05 -0.35 -9.74
N MET A 133 -13.16 -0.75 -10.36
CA MET A 133 -13.16 -1.18 -11.75
C MET A 133 -12.72 -0.01 -12.67
N GLY A 134 -11.74 -0.25 -13.53
CA GLY A 134 -11.13 0.77 -14.39
C GLY A 134 -10.09 1.65 -13.72
N LYS A 135 -9.86 1.54 -12.41
CA LYS A 135 -8.81 2.26 -11.68
C LYS A 135 -7.49 1.50 -11.71
N ARG A 136 -6.38 2.23 -11.64
CA ARG A 136 -5.05 1.68 -11.38
C ARG A 136 -4.90 1.31 -9.89
N LEU A 137 -4.43 0.10 -9.64
CA LEU A 137 -4.18 -0.46 -8.32
C LEU A 137 -2.73 -0.92 -8.21
N GLY A 138 -2.12 -0.76 -7.04
CA GLY A 138 -0.82 -1.29 -6.69
C GLY A 138 -0.94 -2.61 -5.94
N PHE A 139 -0.32 -3.68 -6.45
CA PHE A 139 -0.31 -5.00 -5.83
C PHE A 139 1.09 -5.40 -5.40
N VAL A 140 1.20 -5.96 -4.19
CA VAL A 140 2.46 -6.51 -3.65
C VAL A 140 2.23 -7.88 -3.04
N MET A 141 3.22 -8.76 -3.18
CA MET A 141 3.21 -10.09 -2.57
C MET A 141 3.70 -10.02 -1.12
N THR A 142 3.01 -10.69 -0.21
CA THR A 142 3.39 -10.79 1.21
C THR A 142 4.24 -12.04 1.44
N ASP A 143 5.52 -12.02 1.02
CA ASP A 143 6.45 -13.14 1.18
C ASP A 143 7.64 -12.83 2.11
N GLY A 144 7.73 -11.61 2.65
CA GLY A 144 8.76 -11.19 3.60
C GLY A 144 10.16 -11.01 3.00
N LEU A 145 10.30 -11.04 1.67
CA LEU A 145 11.58 -10.93 0.98
C LEU A 145 11.75 -9.53 0.38
N ASP A 146 13.00 -9.08 0.23
CA ASP A 146 13.35 -7.83 -0.49
C ASP A 146 12.60 -6.57 0.02
N GLY A 147 12.29 -6.52 1.33
CA GLY A 147 11.53 -5.42 1.93
C GLY A 147 10.02 -5.47 1.65
N ARG A 148 9.50 -6.56 1.08
CA ARG A 148 8.07 -6.83 0.95
C ARG A 148 7.46 -7.27 2.29
N PRO A 149 6.14 -7.08 2.49
CA PRO A 149 5.48 -7.45 3.75
C PRO A 149 5.63 -8.94 4.08
N ALA A 150 5.74 -9.28 5.36
CA ALA A 150 5.90 -10.66 5.82
C ALA A 150 4.69 -11.54 5.45
N SER A 151 4.95 -12.81 5.11
CA SER A 151 3.89 -13.81 4.92
C SER A 151 3.14 -14.07 6.22
N MET A 152 1.86 -14.39 6.11
CA MET A 152 1.04 -14.79 7.24
C MET A 152 0.84 -16.30 7.29
N ASP A 153 0.67 -16.83 8.50
CA ASP A 153 0.20 -18.19 8.70
C ASP A 153 -1.25 -18.29 8.25
N LEU A 154 -1.45 -18.94 7.10
CA LEU A 154 -2.75 -19.16 6.49
C LEU A 154 -3.05 -20.66 6.43
N TYR A 155 -4.33 -20.98 6.57
CA TYR A 155 -4.84 -22.31 6.28
C TYR A 155 -4.88 -22.50 4.76
N ASP A 156 -4.04 -23.39 4.22
CA ASP A 156 -3.95 -23.67 2.78
C ASP A 156 -4.94 -24.74 2.28
N GLY A 157 -5.75 -25.30 3.19
CA GLY A 157 -6.71 -26.36 2.88
C GLY A 157 -6.12 -27.76 2.77
N ARG A 158 -4.81 -27.94 2.97
CA ARG A 158 -4.08 -29.21 2.83
C ARG A 158 -3.25 -29.59 4.04
N ALA A 159 -2.87 -28.63 4.87
CA ALA A 159 -2.16 -28.86 6.12
C ALA A 159 -3.14 -28.95 7.31
N ASP A 160 -2.80 -29.80 8.28
CA ASP A 160 -3.51 -29.88 9.57
C ASP A 160 -3.25 -28.64 10.47
N GLU A 161 -2.41 -27.71 10.00
CA GLU A 161 -1.95 -26.51 10.71
C GLU A 161 -1.79 -25.32 9.73
N ASP A 162 -1.91 -24.09 10.25
CA ASP A 162 -1.63 -22.88 9.48
C ASP A 162 -0.14 -22.83 9.10
N ARG A 163 0.19 -22.37 7.89
CA ARG A 163 1.59 -22.23 7.42
C ARG A 163 1.86 -20.87 6.80
N PRO A 164 3.11 -20.36 6.88
CA PRO A 164 3.50 -19.13 6.21
C PRO A 164 3.21 -19.22 4.71
N THR A 165 2.23 -18.45 4.24
CA THR A 165 1.71 -18.55 2.88
C THR A 165 1.76 -17.17 2.22
N PRO A 166 2.44 -17.03 1.07
CA PRO A 166 2.39 -15.80 0.28
C PRO A 166 0.96 -15.48 -0.18
N ALA A 167 0.59 -14.21 -0.10
CA ALA A 167 -0.69 -13.72 -0.60
C ALA A 167 -0.51 -12.37 -1.29
N TRP A 168 -1.45 -12.03 -2.16
CA TRP A 168 -1.52 -10.70 -2.77
C TRP A 168 -2.22 -9.74 -1.81
N THR A 169 -1.69 -8.53 -1.71
CA THR A 169 -2.32 -7.41 -1.03
C THR A 169 -2.23 -6.14 -1.87
N VAL A 170 -3.06 -5.16 -1.53
CA VAL A 170 -3.10 -3.86 -2.20
C VAL A 170 -2.29 -2.87 -1.39
N TYR A 171 -1.37 -2.16 -2.05
CA TYR A 171 -0.62 -1.08 -1.41
C TYR A 171 -1.04 0.31 -1.90
N GLU A 172 -1.73 0.42 -3.04
CA GLU A 172 -2.13 1.72 -3.61
C GLU A 172 -3.44 1.59 -4.41
N ILE A 173 -4.27 2.65 -4.39
CA ILE A 173 -5.51 2.75 -5.17
C ILE A 173 -5.55 4.14 -5.84
N GLU A 174 -5.75 4.21 -7.15
CA GLU A 174 -5.86 5.48 -7.87
C GLU A 174 -7.01 6.36 -7.35
N GLY A 175 -6.66 7.59 -6.98
CA GLY A 175 -7.62 8.59 -6.49
C GLY A 175 -8.00 8.42 -5.02
N VAL A 176 -7.42 7.43 -4.33
CA VAL A 176 -7.33 7.40 -2.87
C VAL A 176 -5.92 7.88 -2.53
N GLY A 177 -5.78 8.79 -1.57
CA GLY A 177 -4.48 9.33 -1.15
C GLY A 177 -3.43 8.21 -1.10
N VAL A 178 -2.25 8.46 -1.68
CA VAL A 178 -1.25 7.43 -1.96
C VAL A 178 -0.73 6.87 -0.64
N ALA A 179 -1.37 5.81 -0.15
CA ALA A 179 -0.73 4.89 0.77
C ALA A 179 0.47 4.28 0.05
N GLY A 180 1.67 4.40 0.60
CA GLY A 180 2.73 3.41 0.42
C GLY A 180 3.10 3.01 -1.01
N GLY A 181 3.29 3.96 -1.93
CA GLY A 181 3.89 3.69 -3.24
C GLY A 181 5.41 3.43 -3.15
N GLY A 182 5.82 2.22 -2.78
CA GLY A 182 7.05 1.57 -3.28
C GLY A 182 8.43 2.17 -2.96
N SER A 183 8.51 3.21 -2.14
CA SER A 183 9.63 3.52 -1.25
C SER A 183 8.96 3.96 0.04
N GLY A 184 9.35 3.44 1.21
CA GLY A 184 8.64 3.60 2.49
C GLY A 184 8.62 5.03 3.04
N VAL A 185 8.16 5.97 2.24
CA VAL A 185 8.21 7.41 2.42
C VAL A 185 6.84 7.89 1.92
N SER A 186 5.90 8.15 2.83
CA SER A 186 4.61 8.76 2.47
C SER A 186 4.84 10.08 1.72
N ALA A 187 3.85 10.61 0.98
CA ALA A 187 3.98 11.94 0.35
C ALA A 187 4.43 13.01 1.36
N MET A 188 3.96 12.87 2.62
CA MET A 188 4.40 13.66 3.77
C MET A 188 5.88 13.43 4.11
N ASP A 189 6.34 12.18 4.23
CA ASP A 189 7.75 11.88 4.51
C ASP A 189 8.67 12.35 3.38
N LEU A 190 8.18 12.31 2.14
CA LEU A 190 8.92 12.74 0.97
C LEU A 190 9.04 14.25 0.94
N ALA A 191 7.95 14.95 1.28
CA ALA A 191 7.96 16.39 1.47
C ALA A 191 8.88 16.80 2.62
N MET A 192 8.89 16.06 3.75
CA MET A 192 9.82 16.32 4.86
C MET A 192 11.27 16.11 4.43
N GLY A 193 11.59 15.01 3.72
CA GLY A 193 12.93 14.75 3.21
C GLY A 193 13.39 15.75 2.15
N LEU A 194 12.47 16.28 1.34
CA LEU A 194 12.77 17.32 0.36
C LEU A 194 12.98 18.70 0.99
N LEU A 195 12.35 18.96 2.13
CA LEU A 195 12.47 20.23 2.85
C LEU A 195 13.85 20.39 3.51
N ASP A 196 14.42 19.29 4.00
CA ASP A 196 15.73 19.30 4.65
C ASP A 196 16.84 19.79 3.71
N GLY A 197 17.62 20.77 4.18
CA GLY A 197 18.68 21.43 3.43
C GLY A 197 18.21 22.37 2.31
N LYS A 198 16.92 22.73 2.24
CA LYS A 198 16.39 23.67 1.23
C LYS A 198 15.81 24.94 1.84
N THR A 199 15.82 26.01 1.05
CA THR A 199 14.98 27.18 1.31
C THR A 199 13.51 26.87 1.00
N LEU A 200 12.58 27.66 1.53
CA LEU A 200 11.15 27.47 1.24
C LEU A 200 10.84 27.57 -0.27
N ALA A 201 11.51 28.48 -0.98
CA ALA A 201 11.30 28.67 -2.41
C ALA A 201 11.78 27.46 -3.22
N ASP A 202 12.96 26.91 -2.89
CA ASP A 202 13.51 25.74 -3.54
C ASP A 202 12.71 24.47 -3.21
N PHE A 203 12.24 24.35 -1.98
CA PHE A 203 11.34 23.29 -1.55
C PHE A 203 10.02 23.32 -2.32
N ASN A 204 9.34 24.48 -2.39
CA ASN A 204 8.06 24.60 -3.08
C ASN A 204 8.17 24.23 -4.56
N LYS A 205 9.27 24.64 -5.22
CA LYS A 205 9.56 24.24 -6.60
C LYS A 205 9.75 22.73 -6.72
N ALA A 206 10.59 22.13 -5.87
CA ALA A 206 10.85 20.69 -5.89
C ALA A 206 9.60 19.85 -5.57
N ALA A 207 8.75 20.32 -4.66
CA ALA A 207 7.48 19.69 -4.30
C ALA A 207 6.48 19.73 -5.46
N LEU A 208 6.40 20.86 -6.18
CA LEU A 208 5.56 21.00 -7.39
C LEU A 208 6.03 20.15 -8.56
N ASP A 209 7.32 19.82 -8.64
CA ASP A 209 7.87 18.94 -9.67
C ASP A 209 7.74 17.44 -9.30
N ASN A 210 7.40 17.12 -8.05
CA ASN A 210 7.31 15.75 -7.55
C ASN A 210 5.90 15.14 -7.75
N PRO A 211 5.75 14.07 -8.55
CA PRO A 211 4.43 13.50 -8.87
C PRO A 211 3.71 12.90 -7.65
N ILE A 212 4.44 12.40 -6.65
CA ILE A 212 3.87 11.79 -5.43
C ILE A 212 3.27 12.87 -4.53
N ILE A 213 3.98 13.99 -4.35
CA ILE A 213 3.47 15.14 -3.57
C ILE A 213 2.32 15.82 -4.31
N ARG A 214 2.40 15.94 -5.63
CA ARG A 214 1.31 16.50 -6.45
C ARG A 214 0.03 15.68 -6.40
N ALA A 215 0.14 14.36 -6.26
CA ALA A 215 -1.02 13.49 -6.12
C ALA A 215 -1.77 13.72 -4.80
N ASP A 216 -1.06 14.20 -3.75
CA ASP A 216 -1.66 14.62 -2.49
C ASP A 216 -2.07 16.10 -2.53
N THR A 217 -3.30 16.34 -2.98
CA THR A 217 -3.83 17.71 -3.13
C THR A 217 -3.91 18.48 -1.81
N ALA A 218 -4.14 17.82 -0.67
CA ALA A 218 -4.22 18.47 0.64
C ALA A 218 -2.83 18.89 1.12
N LEU A 219 -1.85 18.00 0.99
CA LEU A 219 -0.45 18.31 1.25
C LEU A 219 0.04 19.43 0.34
N LEU A 220 -0.23 19.35 -0.97
CA LEU A 220 0.18 20.36 -1.94
C LEU A 220 -0.40 21.75 -1.62
N GLN A 221 -1.67 21.81 -1.20
CA GLN A 221 -2.29 23.06 -0.74
C GLN A 221 -1.58 23.60 0.50
N SER A 222 -1.25 22.75 1.48
CA SER A 222 -0.53 23.15 2.69
C SER A 222 0.90 23.63 2.43
N ILE A 223 1.56 23.09 1.39
CA ILE A 223 2.89 23.50 0.93
C ILE A 223 2.84 24.87 0.26
N GLY A 224 1.82 25.13 -0.56
CA GLY A 224 1.65 26.41 -1.25
C GLY A 224 1.26 27.60 -0.36
N MET A 225 0.94 27.35 0.92
CA MET A 225 0.56 28.41 1.86
C MET A 225 1.76 29.25 2.31
N PRO A 226 1.54 30.53 2.63
CA PRO A 226 2.61 31.37 3.19
C PRO A 226 3.10 30.80 4.52
N PRO A 227 4.40 30.91 4.86
CA PRO A 227 4.99 30.32 6.06
C PRO A 227 4.48 30.94 7.37
N THR A 228 3.73 32.03 7.29
CA THR A 228 3.04 32.67 8.42
C THR A 228 1.67 32.07 8.70
N ALA A 229 1.10 31.30 7.77
CA ALA A 229 -0.18 30.63 7.98
C ALA A 229 -0.01 29.48 8.98
N ALA A 230 -0.91 29.41 9.96
CA ALA A 230 -0.86 28.44 11.06
C ALA A 230 -0.86 26.97 10.58
N ASN A 231 -1.52 26.71 9.45
CA ASN A 231 -1.66 25.40 8.82
C ASN A 231 -0.72 25.18 7.63
N SER A 232 0.21 26.09 7.35
CA SER A 232 1.22 25.83 6.31
C SER A 232 2.15 24.70 6.74
N PHE A 233 2.54 23.85 5.79
CA PHE A 233 3.39 22.69 6.01
C PHE A 233 4.66 23.06 6.79
N ALA A 234 5.38 24.08 6.32
CA ALA A 234 6.62 24.54 6.94
C ALA A 234 6.42 25.08 8.38
N ASN A 235 5.32 25.79 8.63
CA ASN A 235 5.04 26.35 9.97
C ASN A 235 4.66 25.25 10.96
N VAL A 236 3.84 24.28 10.55
CA VAL A 236 3.46 23.13 11.38
C VAL A 236 4.69 22.30 11.78
N LEU A 237 5.63 22.09 10.85
CA LEU A 237 6.88 21.37 11.13
C LEU A 237 7.82 22.15 12.07
N LYS A 238 7.87 23.48 11.96
CA LYS A 238 8.59 24.34 12.91
C LYS A 238 7.97 24.30 14.30
N GLN A 239 6.65 24.45 14.40
CA GLN A 239 5.92 24.46 15.68
C GLN A 239 5.98 23.12 16.40
N SER A 240 6.00 22.01 15.65
CA SER A 240 6.18 20.66 16.21
C SER A 240 7.62 20.34 16.59
N GLY A 241 8.59 21.24 16.32
CA GLY A 241 10.00 21.05 16.64
C GLY A 241 10.70 19.98 15.79
N LYS A 242 10.08 19.55 14.68
CA LYS A 242 10.68 18.59 13.75
C LYS A 242 11.71 19.23 12.83
N PHE A 243 11.57 20.52 12.58
CA PHE A 243 12.48 21.31 11.77
C PHE A 243 12.77 22.65 12.43
N TYR A 244 13.97 23.18 12.20
CA TYR A 244 14.29 24.57 12.45
C TYR A 244 14.77 25.24 11.16
N GLN A 245 14.78 26.57 11.17
CA GLN A 245 15.25 27.37 10.04
C GLN A 245 16.47 28.16 10.50
N ASP A 246 17.54 28.14 9.71
CA ASP A 246 18.75 28.91 10.00
C ASP A 246 18.63 30.38 9.53
N ASP A 247 19.68 31.16 9.79
CA ASP A 247 19.76 32.58 9.40
C ASP A 247 19.77 32.79 7.88
N ALA A 248 20.14 31.75 7.11
CA ALA A 248 20.09 31.76 5.64
C ALA A 248 18.70 31.37 5.09
N GLY A 249 17.74 31.06 5.97
CA GLY A 249 16.39 30.66 5.60
C GLY A 249 16.27 29.20 5.15
N VAL A 250 17.31 28.39 5.34
CA VAL A 250 17.35 26.96 5.02
C VAL A 250 16.74 26.15 6.17
N PHE A 251 15.93 25.17 5.82
CA PHE A 251 15.29 24.27 6.78
C PHE A 251 16.19 23.08 7.07
N HIS A 252 16.29 22.70 8.35
CA HIS A 252 17.09 21.56 8.81
C HIS A 252 16.24 20.66 9.71
N ALA A 253 16.34 19.35 9.52
CA ALA A 253 15.67 18.37 10.35
C ALA A 253 16.27 18.35 11.77
N GLY A 254 15.41 18.26 12.79
CA GLY A 254 15.79 18.17 14.19
C GLY A 254 15.63 19.46 14.99
N THR A 255 16.39 19.56 16.09
CA THR A 255 16.33 20.70 17.01
C THR A 255 17.51 21.64 16.80
N VAL A 256 17.32 22.93 17.09
CA VAL A 256 18.35 23.97 16.93
C VAL A 256 19.62 23.54 17.68
N PRO A 257 20.78 23.47 17.02
CA PRO A 257 22.02 23.12 17.69
C PRO A 257 22.32 24.14 18.78
N VAL A 258 22.41 23.66 20.03
CA VAL A 258 22.81 24.48 21.17
C VAL A 258 24.29 24.80 20.98
N VAL A 259 24.59 26.04 20.59
CA VAL A 259 25.96 26.52 20.53
C VAL A 259 26.54 26.44 21.95
N PRO A 260 27.63 25.68 22.18
CA PRO A 260 28.25 25.61 23.50
C PRO A 260 28.66 27.02 23.91
N THR A 261 28.17 27.46 25.06
CA THR A 261 28.59 28.75 25.63
C THR A 261 30.11 28.72 25.78
N PRO A 262 30.86 29.69 25.25
CA PRO A 262 32.31 29.71 25.41
C PRO A 262 32.65 29.63 26.89
N VAL A 263 33.42 28.62 27.29
CA VAL A 263 33.97 28.55 28.64
C VAL A 263 34.89 29.76 28.79
N PRO A 264 34.64 30.69 29.73
CA PRO A 264 35.52 31.83 29.93
C PRO A 264 36.92 31.29 30.25
N ALA A 265 37.92 31.76 29.50
CA ALA A 265 39.31 31.42 29.74
C ALA A 265 39.70 31.87 31.16
N ALA A 266 40.23 30.93 31.95
CA ALA A 266 40.77 31.17 33.28
C ALA A 266 42.14 31.87 33.22
#